data_AF-A0A9W4E1T7-F1
#
_entry.id   AF-A0A9W4E1T7-F1
#
_cell.length_a   1.000
_cell.length_b   1.000
_cell.length_c   1.000
_cell.angle_alpha   90.00
_cell.angle_beta   90.00
_cell.angle_gamma   90.00
#
_symmetry.space_group_name_H-M   'P 1'
#
loop_
_entity.id
_entity.type
_entity.pdbx_description
1 polymer ?
#
loop_
_entity_poly.entity_id
_entity_poly.type
_entity_poly.pdbx_seq_one_letter_code
_entity_poly.pdbx_strand_id
1 'polypeptide(L)'
;MAIDYGKPARIDYRKEPGPDASAAALERVAERAPGLVSLVKTAAVCLAKNQVSGRRAAVYLVLDRSGSMRRYYRDGSVQHLAEQTLALAANLDDDGVVPVVFFSTGIDGTAEISLDAYRDRINPLHDSMGHMGRTNYHVAMQAVIDHYESSGATDPAFVVFQTDGSPTSRAAAEHVLCTAARLPIFWQFVGFGDDEFRFLRRLDDLPVPGRRVVDNAGFLAAGDAPRSLSDADLYDRLLKEFPHWLAAARAAGIVDREG
;
A
#
# COMPACT_ATOMS: atom_id res chain seq x y z
N MET A 1 -5.42 -27.46 6.95
CA MET A 1 -5.23 -27.53 5.49
C MET A 1 -4.08 -26.60 5.19
N ALA A 2 -2.94 -27.12 4.71
CA ALA A 2 -1.83 -26.25 4.30
C ALA A 2 -2.31 -25.42 3.11
N ILE A 3 -2.23 -24.10 3.22
CA ILE A 3 -2.45 -23.22 2.06
C ILE A 3 -1.20 -23.40 1.19
N ASP A 4 -1.37 -23.95 0.00
CA ASP A 4 -0.30 -24.06 -0.99
C ASP A 4 -0.12 -22.67 -1.62
N TYR A 5 0.98 -22.00 -1.28
CA TYR A 5 1.28 -20.65 -1.75
C TYR A 5 1.90 -20.62 -3.16
N GLY A 6 2.12 -21.79 -3.80
CA GLY A 6 2.87 -21.85 -5.06
C GLY A 6 4.29 -21.28 -4.89
N LYS A 7 5.07 -21.23 -5.99
CA LYS A 7 6.39 -20.59 -5.96
C LYS A 7 6.16 -19.07 -5.91
N PRO A 8 6.59 -18.34 -4.86
CA PRO A 8 6.29 -16.91 -4.76
C PRO A 8 6.98 -16.18 -5.91
N ALA A 9 6.25 -15.30 -6.59
CA ALA A 9 6.89 -14.29 -7.42
C ALA A 9 7.72 -13.42 -6.47
N ARG A 10 9.02 -13.32 -6.75
CA ARG A 10 9.90 -12.49 -5.94
C ARG A 10 9.70 -11.04 -6.35
N ILE A 11 9.47 -10.19 -5.36
CA ILE A 11 9.72 -8.76 -5.52
C ILE A 11 11.24 -8.65 -5.52
N ASP A 12 11.82 -8.32 -6.67
CA ASP A 12 13.29 -8.24 -6.85
C ASP A 12 13.87 -6.88 -6.41
N TYR A 13 13.01 -6.00 -5.87
CA TYR A 13 13.40 -4.73 -5.29
C TYR A 13 14.36 -4.95 -4.11
N ARG A 14 15.33 -4.06 -3.96
CA ARG A 14 16.14 -3.93 -2.75
C ARG A 14 16.13 -2.47 -2.33
N LYS A 15 15.73 -2.24 -1.09
CA LYS A 15 15.76 -0.89 -0.52
C LYS A 15 17.20 -0.39 -0.45
N GLU A 16 17.47 0.74 -1.11
CA GLU A 16 18.74 1.44 -0.99
C GLU A 16 18.60 2.54 0.09
N PRO A 17 19.58 2.74 0.97
CA PRO A 17 19.52 3.82 1.94
C PRO A 17 19.54 5.17 1.24
N GLY A 18 18.47 5.95 1.42
CA GLY A 18 18.34 7.31 0.90
C GLY A 18 18.73 8.38 1.93
N PRO A 19 19.00 9.62 1.50
CA PRO A 19 19.38 10.71 2.40
C PRO A 19 18.19 11.19 3.26
N ASP A 20 18.43 11.42 4.55
CA ASP A 20 17.48 12.04 5.49
C ASP A 20 17.28 13.53 5.17
N ALA A 21 16.05 13.94 4.81
CA ALA A 21 15.41 15.22 5.14
C ALA A 21 14.24 15.52 4.17
N SER A 22 13.04 15.79 4.71
CA SER A 22 11.84 16.14 3.92
C SER A 22 11.98 17.41 3.07
N ALA A 23 12.89 18.34 3.44
CA ALA A 23 13.20 19.53 2.63
C ALA A 23 13.95 19.16 1.34
N ALA A 24 14.94 18.27 1.42
CA ALA A 24 15.64 17.75 0.25
C ALA A 24 14.73 16.88 -0.62
N ALA A 25 13.71 16.24 -0.03
CA ALA A 25 12.72 15.47 -0.80
C ALA A 25 11.86 16.36 -1.72
N LEU A 26 11.39 17.52 -1.24
CA LEU A 26 10.59 18.44 -2.08
C LEU A 26 11.40 19.05 -3.23
N GLU A 27 12.67 19.40 -3.00
CA GLU A 27 13.56 19.89 -4.07
C GLU A 27 13.80 18.79 -5.13
N ARG A 28 14.16 17.57 -4.70
CA ARG A 28 14.30 16.41 -5.61
C ARG A 28 13.05 16.15 -6.44
N VAL A 29 11.87 16.22 -5.82
CA VAL A 29 10.59 16.06 -6.51
C VAL A 29 10.36 17.19 -7.51
N ALA A 30 10.60 18.44 -7.14
CA ALA A 30 10.42 19.57 -8.05
C ALA A 30 11.30 19.47 -9.30
N GLU A 31 12.52 18.94 -9.15
CA GLU A 31 13.46 18.75 -10.27
C GLU A 31 13.10 17.53 -11.13
N ARG A 32 12.90 16.35 -10.53
CA ARG A 32 12.75 15.07 -11.25
C ARG A 32 11.30 14.77 -11.63
N ALA A 33 10.36 15.15 -10.77
CA ALA A 33 8.94 14.82 -10.88
C ALA A 33 8.05 16.05 -10.63
N PRO A 34 8.18 17.15 -11.42
CA PRO A 34 7.44 18.39 -11.16
C PRO A 34 5.92 18.20 -11.16
N GLY A 35 5.40 17.16 -11.83
CA GLY A 35 3.97 16.82 -11.82
C GLY A 35 3.47 16.28 -10.47
N LEU A 36 4.35 15.78 -9.60
CA LEU A 36 4.00 15.25 -8.28
C LEU A 36 4.09 16.32 -7.18
N VAL A 37 4.61 17.52 -7.45
CA VAL A 37 4.83 18.55 -6.41
C VAL A 37 3.56 18.88 -5.63
N SER A 38 2.42 18.99 -6.31
CA SER A 38 1.14 19.24 -5.65
C SER A 38 0.76 18.09 -4.73
N LEU A 39 0.88 16.84 -5.21
CA LEU A 39 0.58 15.64 -4.43
C LEU A 39 1.48 15.51 -3.20
N VAL A 40 2.78 15.74 -3.35
CA VAL A 40 3.77 15.65 -2.26
C VAL A 40 3.49 16.71 -1.20
N LYS A 41 3.16 17.94 -1.60
CA LYS A 41 2.78 19.01 -0.65
C LYS A 41 1.49 18.68 0.09
N THR A 42 0.47 18.18 -0.61
CA THR A 42 -0.78 17.77 0.03
C THR A 42 -0.56 16.62 1.01
N ALA A 43 0.22 15.61 0.63
CA ALA A 43 0.60 14.51 1.53
C ALA A 43 1.35 15.03 2.77
N ALA A 44 2.31 15.95 2.62
CA ALA A 44 3.02 16.57 3.73
C ALA A 44 2.07 17.26 4.74
N VAL A 45 1.07 17.99 4.23
CA VAL A 45 0.05 18.65 5.07
C VAL A 45 -0.78 17.61 5.84
N CYS A 46 -1.22 16.54 5.17
CA CYS A 46 -1.98 15.47 5.81
C CYS A 46 -1.15 14.68 6.83
N LEU A 47 0.13 14.43 6.56
CA LEU A 47 1.05 13.81 7.52
C LEU A 47 1.23 14.66 8.78
N ALA A 48 1.37 15.98 8.61
CA ALA A 48 1.44 16.92 9.74
C ALA A 48 0.15 16.94 10.57
N LYS A 49 -1.00 16.96 9.89
CA LYS A 49 -2.32 16.92 10.54
C LYS A 49 -2.53 15.63 11.35
N ASN A 50 -2.05 14.49 10.85
CA ASN A 50 -2.15 13.19 11.50
C ASN A 50 -0.98 12.89 12.46
N GLN A 51 -0.13 13.87 12.76
CA GLN A 51 1.00 13.76 13.72
C GLN A 51 2.01 12.65 13.37
N VAL A 52 2.16 12.36 12.08
CA VAL A 52 3.11 11.37 11.55
C VAL A 52 4.28 12.03 10.79
N SER A 53 4.39 13.36 10.83
CA SER A 53 5.54 14.06 10.26
C SER A 53 6.86 13.58 10.84
N GLY A 54 7.85 13.40 9.96
CA GLY A 54 9.20 12.97 10.33
C GLY A 54 9.30 11.49 10.71
N ARG A 55 8.21 10.72 10.60
CA ARG A 55 8.25 9.25 10.71
C ARG A 55 8.64 8.66 9.37
N ARG A 56 9.50 7.65 9.42
CA ARG A 56 9.91 6.89 8.25
C ARG A 56 9.04 5.66 8.08
N ALA A 57 8.73 5.30 6.84
CA ALA A 57 8.04 4.07 6.49
C ALA A 57 8.40 3.61 5.08
N ALA A 58 8.63 2.32 4.90
CA ALA A 58 8.74 1.71 3.58
C ALA A 58 7.35 1.61 2.94
N VAL A 59 7.13 2.26 1.80
CA VAL A 59 5.80 2.31 1.18
C VAL A 59 5.66 1.27 0.07
N TYR A 60 4.60 0.46 0.13
CA TYR A 60 4.28 -0.55 -0.89
C TYR A 60 2.95 -0.23 -1.56
N LEU A 61 2.83 -0.60 -2.83
CA LEU A 61 1.56 -0.57 -3.56
C LEU A 61 1.18 -1.96 -4.04
N VAL A 62 -0.03 -2.40 -3.72
CA VAL A 62 -0.58 -3.67 -4.19
C VAL A 62 -1.85 -3.38 -4.98
N LEU A 63 -1.91 -3.84 -6.23
CA LEU A 63 -2.96 -3.51 -7.19
C LEU A 63 -3.72 -4.76 -7.62
N ASP A 64 -5.03 -4.78 -7.39
CA ASP A 64 -5.91 -5.81 -7.93
C ASP A 64 -5.98 -5.69 -9.45
N ARG A 65 -5.77 -6.81 -10.13
CA ARG A 65 -5.81 -6.99 -11.58
C ARG A 65 -6.89 -8.00 -11.99
N SER A 66 -7.93 -8.14 -11.17
CA SER A 66 -9.14 -8.89 -11.49
C SER A 66 -9.94 -8.25 -12.63
N GLY A 67 -10.73 -9.05 -13.36
CA GLY A 67 -11.46 -8.55 -14.54
C GLY A 67 -12.38 -7.34 -14.29
N SER A 68 -12.93 -7.20 -13.08
CA SER A 68 -13.81 -6.09 -12.68
C SER A 68 -13.08 -4.74 -12.57
N MET A 69 -11.77 -4.78 -12.30
CA MET A 69 -10.89 -3.62 -12.23
C MET A 69 -10.60 -2.97 -13.58
N ARG A 70 -10.92 -3.63 -14.70
CA ARG A 70 -10.55 -3.16 -16.06
C ARG A 70 -10.95 -1.72 -16.34
N ARG A 71 -12.10 -1.26 -15.81
CA ARG A 71 -12.56 0.12 -15.99
C ARG A 71 -11.63 1.15 -15.36
N TYR A 72 -11.07 0.84 -14.20
CA TYR A 72 -10.21 1.73 -13.41
C TYR A 72 -8.78 1.81 -13.93
N TYR A 73 -8.29 0.76 -14.59
CA TYR A 73 -7.05 0.85 -15.38
C TYR A 73 -7.28 1.77 -16.59
N ARG A 74 -8.34 1.54 -17.35
CA ARG A 74 -8.65 2.30 -18.57
C ARG A 74 -8.87 3.79 -18.32
N ASP A 75 -9.55 4.17 -17.23
CA ASP A 75 -9.85 5.58 -16.92
C ASP A 75 -8.73 6.31 -16.15
N GLY A 76 -7.63 5.62 -15.86
CA GLY A 76 -6.45 6.16 -15.17
C GLY A 76 -6.59 6.25 -13.66
N SER A 77 -7.64 5.72 -13.04
CA SER A 77 -7.82 5.72 -11.58
C SER A 77 -6.69 4.98 -10.86
N VAL A 78 -6.25 3.83 -11.39
CA VAL A 78 -5.14 3.06 -10.79
C VAL A 78 -3.81 3.79 -10.97
N GLN A 79 -3.59 4.42 -12.13
CA GLN A 79 -2.42 5.27 -12.36
C GLN A 79 -2.38 6.45 -11.38
N HIS A 80 -3.51 7.15 -11.17
CA HIS A 80 -3.60 8.25 -10.22
C HIS A 80 -3.29 7.80 -8.79
N LEU A 81 -3.83 6.64 -8.36
CA LEU A 81 -3.51 6.08 -7.05
C LEU A 81 -2.02 5.73 -6.90
N ALA A 82 -1.38 5.24 -7.95
CA ALA A 82 0.06 4.97 -7.95
C ALA A 82 0.88 6.25 -7.77
N GLU A 83 0.51 7.34 -8.45
CA GLU A 83 1.15 8.65 -8.30
C GLU A 83 0.93 9.23 -6.89
N GLN A 84 -0.27 9.09 -6.34
CA GLN A 84 -0.57 9.49 -4.96
C GLN A 84 0.25 8.68 -3.95
N THR A 85 0.39 7.37 -4.16
CA THR A 85 1.19 6.49 -3.29
C THR A 85 2.68 6.86 -3.36
N LEU A 86 3.22 7.13 -4.55
CA LEU A 86 4.58 7.59 -4.73
C LEU A 86 4.82 8.97 -4.07
N ALA A 87 3.85 9.87 -4.16
CA ALA A 87 3.95 11.18 -3.51
C ALA A 87 3.87 11.09 -1.98
N LEU A 88 3.11 10.14 -1.44
CA LEU A 88 3.13 9.80 -0.01
C LEU A 88 4.50 9.22 0.38
N ALA A 89 5.02 8.28 -0.41
CA ALA A 89 6.34 7.69 -0.20
C ALA A 89 7.45 8.74 -0.21
N ALA A 90 7.40 9.74 -1.09
CA ALA A 90 8.38 10.83 -1.09
C ALA A 90 8.43 11.65 0.24
N ASN A 91 7.43 11.53 1.11
CA ASN A 91 7.43 12.15 2.44
C ASN A 91 7.75 11.19 3.60
N LEU A 92 7.59 9.87 3.39
CA LEU A 92 7.76 8.82 4.42
C LEU A 92 9.02 7.98 4.19
N ASP A 93 9.48 7.89 2.96
CA ASP A 93 10.56 7.00 2.51
C ASP A 93 11.78 7.81 2.06
N ASP A 94 12.92 7.14 1.95
CA ASP A 94 14.22 7.78 1.70
C ASP A 94 14.67 7.70 0.23
N ASP A 95 14.39 6.57 -0.42
CA ASP A 95 14.80 6.26 -1.79
C ASP A 95 13.91 6.89 -2.89
N GLY A 96 12.64 7.19 -2.57
CA GLY A 96 11.67 7.69 -3.55
C GLY A 96 11.25 6.64 -4.57
N VAL A 97 11.24 5.37 -4.17
CA VAL A 97 10.82 4.21 -4.96
C VAL A 97 9.71 3.47 -4.22
N VAL A 98 8.66 3.07 -4.95
CA VAL A 98 7.58 2.25 -4.42
C VAL A 98 7.55 0.93 -5.17
N PRO A 99 7.83 -0.22 -4.51
CA PRO A 99 7.56 -1.53 -5.08
C PRO A 99 6.05 -1.73 -5.28
N VAL A 100 5.69 -2.18 -6.49
CA VAL A 100 4.33 -2.43 -6.93
C VAL A 100 4.12 -3.92 -7.18
N VAL A 101 3.07 -4.49 -6.61
CA VAL A 101 2.65 -5.87 -6.82
C VAL A 101 1.31 -5.89 -7.55
N PHE A 102 1.28 -6.48 -8.74
CA PHE A 102 0.04 -6.74 -9.47
C PHE A 102 -0.42 -8.16 -9.16
N PHE A 103 -1.67 -8.31 -8.73
CA PHE A 103 -2.19 -9.62 -8.35
C PHE A 103 -3.60 -9.86 -8.88
N SER A 104 -3.92 -11.13 -9.07
CA SER A 104 -5.28 -11.59 -9.34
C SER A 104 -5.50 -12.94 -8.65
N THR A 105 -5.49 -14.05 -9.38
CA THR A 105 -5.50 -15.41 -8.80
C THR A 105 -4.15 -15.74 -8.14
N GLY A 106 -3.07 -15.16 -8.65
CA GLY A 106 -1.73 -15.22 -8.09
C GLY A 106 -1.03 -13.86 -8.27
N ILE A 107 0.31 -13.83 -8.19
CA ILE A 107 1.07 -12.64 -8.57
C ILE A 107 1.20 -12.61 -10.10
N ASP A 108 0.65 -11.58 -10.72
CA ASP A 108 0.71 -11.37 -12.17
C ASP A 108 2.04 -10.76 -12.60
N GLY A 109 2.60 -9.90 -11.74
CA GLY A 109 3.89 -9.26 -11.96
C GLY A 109 4.25 -8.30 -10.84
N THR A 110 5.53 -7.94 -10.78
CA THR A 110 6.07 -6.95 -9.86
C THR A 110 6.75 -5.85 -10.66
N ALA A 111 6.78 -4.64 -10.11
CA ALA A 111 7.43 -3.49 -10.73
C ALA A 111 7.83 -2.48 -9.65
N GLU A 112 8.45 -1.39 -10.09
CA GLU A 112 8.73 -0.23 -9.26
C GLU A 112 8.17 1.01 -9.96
N ILE A 113 7.69 1.96 -9.16
CA ILE A 113 7.45 3.34 -9.58
C ILE A 113 8.39 4.24 -8.80
N SER A 114 8.98 5.23 -9.47
CA SER A 114 9.92 6.17 -8.86
C SER A 114 9.73 7.56 -9.43
N LEU A 115 10.40 8.56 -8.84
CA LEU A 115 10.35 9.94 -9.34
C LEU A 115 10.76 10.08 -10.82
N ASP A 116 11.57 9.15 -11.34
CA ASP A 116 11.97 9.15 -12.76
C ASP A 116 11.05 8.33 -13.66
N ALA A 117 10.27 7.40 -13.08
CA ALA A 117 9.57 6.35 -13.82
C ALA A 117 8.13 6.13 -13.31
N TYR A 118 7.36 7.21 -13.15
CA TYR A 118 5.98 7.14 -12.67
C TYR A 118 4.92 7.40 -13.75
N ARG A 119 5.19 8.30 -14.70
CA ARG A 119 4.21 8.76 -15.69
C ARG A 119 3.81 7.63 -16.64
N ASP A 120 2.51 7.45 -16.82
CA ASP A 120 1.93 6.43 -17.71
C ASP A 120 2.54 5.03 -17.50
N ARG A 121 2.94 4.72 -16.28
CA ARG A 121 3.71 3.50 -15.96
C ARG A 121 2.82 2.29 -15.73
N ILE A 122 1.66 2.48 -15.11
CA ILE A 122 0.82 1.38 -14.63
C ILE A 122 0.14 0.63 -15.78
N ASN A 123 -0.44 1.34 -16.74
CA ASN A 123 -1.20 0.68 -17.83
C ASN A 123 -0.31 -0.18 -18.75
N PRO A 124 0.87 0.27 -19.21
CA PRO A 124 1.76 -0.58 -19.99
C PRO A 124 2.21 -1.84 -19.23
N LEU A 125 2.46 -1.73 -17.92
CA LEU A 125 2.77 -2.88 -17.07
C LEU A 125 1.57 -3.84 -17.00
N HIS A 126 0.38 -3.30 -16.69
CA HIS A 126 -0.88 -4.04 -16.65
C HIS A 126 -1.14 -4.83 -17.94
N ASP A 127 -0.97 -4.18 -19.09
CA ASP A 127 -1.20 -4.76 -20.43
C ASP A 127 -0.18 -5.86 -20.75
N SER A 128 1.06 -5.74 -20.27
CA SER A 128 2.12 -6.72 -20.49
C SER A 128 1.93 -8.04 -19.73
N MET A 129 1.09 -8.07 -18.69
CA MET A 129 0.93 -9.20 -17.76
C MET A 129 -0.16 -10.21 -18.20
N GLY A 130 -0.68 -10.09 -19.42
CA GLY A 130 -1.58 -11.09 -20.00
C GLY A 130 -2.96 -11.16 -19.31
N HIS A 131 -3.48 -12.38 -19.11
CA HIS A 131 -4.87 -12.60 -18.69
C HIS A 131 -5.15 -12.27 -17.23
N MET A 132 -6.20 -11.48 -17.00
CA MET A 132 -6.73 -11.14 -15.67
C MET A 132 -7.43 -12.34 -15.02
N GLY A 133 -7.25 -12.50 -13.71
CA GLY A 133 -7.78 -13.61 -12.92
C GLY A 133 -8.95 -13.25 -12.00
N ARG A 134 -9.12 -14.08 -10.97
CA ARG A 134 -9.97 -13.78 -9.79
C ARG A 134 -9.18 -12.90 -8.82
N THR A 135 -9.58 -12.86 -7.55
CA THR A 135 -8.94 -12.02 -6.54
C THR A 135 -8.52 -12.88 -5.35
N ASN A 136 -7.21 -12.93 -5.04
CA ASN A 136 -6.65 -13.72 -3.92
C ASN A 136 -5.69 -12.86 -3.06
N TYR A 137 -6.23 -12.13 -2.07
CA TYR A 137 -5.41 -11.23 -1.23
C TYR A 137 -4.25 -11.92 -0.53
N HIS A 138 -4.49 -13.10 0.05
CA HIS A 138 -3.47 -13.83 0.80
C HIS A 138 -2.18 -14.09 0.01
N VAL A 139 -2.25 -14.23 -1.32
CA VAL A 139 -1.05 -14.41 -2.16
C VAL A 139 -0.25 -13.11 -2.27
N ALA A 140 -0.93 -11.99 -2.52
CA ALA A 140 -0.30 -10.67 -2.60
C ALA A 140 0.25 -10.21 -1.25
N MET A 141 -0.51 -10.46 -0.17
CA MET A 141 -0.07 -10.16 1.19
C MET A 141 1.18 -10.96 1.56
N GLN A 142 1.21 -12.25 1.24
CA GLN A 142 2.39 -13.09 1.49
C GLN A 142 3.62 -12.60 0.70
N ALA A 143 3.45 -12.21 -0.57
CA ALA A 143 4.56 -11.69 -1.37
C ALA A 143 5.19 -10.42 -0.78
N VAL A 144 4.37 -9.51 -0.24
CA VAL A 144 4.87 -8.31 0.45
C VAL A 144 5.55 -8.66 1.77
N ILE A 145 4.99 -9.59 2.55
CA ILE A 145 5.60 -10.06 3.80
C ILE A 145 6.99 -10.66 3.52
N ASP A 146 7.07 -11.61 2.58
CA ASP A 146 8.31 -12.28 2.20
C ASP A 146 9.38 -11.28 1.74
N HIS A 147 8.97 -10.28 0.95
CA HIS A 147 9.88 -9.22 0.52
C HIS A 147 10.32 -8.33 1.68
N TYR A 148 9.39 -7.85 2.51
CA TYR A 148 9.74 -6.99 3.63
C TYR A 148 10.75 -7.66 4.56
N GLU A 149 10.51 -8.92 4.95
CA GLU A 149 11.41 -9.68 5.82
C GLU A 149 12.79 -9.95 5.19
N SER A 150 12.88 -10.05 3.87
CA SER A 150 14.14 -10.29 3.16
C SER A 150 14.86 -9.01 2.68
N SER A 151 14.17 -7.87 2.67
CA SER A 151 14.68 -6.59 2.19
C SER A 151 15.74 -5.97 3.10
N GLY A 152 15.75 -6.35 4.39
CA GLY A 152 16.59 -5.71 5.41
C GLY A 152 16.10 -4.33 5.85
N ALA A 153 14.90 -3.91 5.43
CA ALA A 153 14.29 -2.67 5.89
C ALA A 153 14.08 -2.68 7.41
N THR A 154 14.48 -1.59 8.07
CA THR A 154 14.26 -1.36 9.51
C THR A 154 13.08 -0.44 9.77
N ASP A 155 12.69 0.36 8.78
CA ASP A 155 11.51 1.22 8.84
C ASP A 155 10.23 0.35 8.80
N PRO A 156 9.15 0.70 9.52
CA PRO A 156 7.86 0.01 9.38
C PRO A 156 7.32 0.13 7.95
N ALA A 157 6.59 -0.87 7.48
CA ALA A 157 5.95 -0.82 6.17
C ALA A 157 4.54 -0.22 6.22
N PHE A 158 4.24 0.66 5.26
CA PHE A 158 2.90 1.15 4.97
C PHE A 158 2.46 0.60 3.60
N VAL A 159 1.53 -0.35 3.60
CA VAL A 159 1.07 -1.03 2.38
C VAL A 159 -0.27 -0.46 1.93
N VAL A 160 -0.29 0.20 0.78
CA VAL A 160 -1.54 0.58 0.10
C VAL A 160 -2.03 -0.63 -0.69
N PHE A 161 -3.12 -1.24 -0.25
CA PHE A 161 -3.70 -2.42 -0.87
C PHE A 161 -5.01 -2.07 -1.59
N GLN A 162 -4.96 -1.94 -2.92
CA GLN A 162 -6.11 -1.57 -3.74
C GLN A 162 -6.86 -2.80 -4.24
N THR A 163 -8.19 -2.75 -4.14
CA THR A 163 -9.14 -3.76 -4.65
C THR A 163 -10.50 -3.14 -4.98
N ASP A 164 -11.36 -3.84 -5.72
CA ASP A 164 -12.76 -3.44 -5.96
C ASP A 164 -13.80 -4.37 -5.32
N GLY A 165 -13.39 -5.33 -4.48
CA GLY A 165 -14.37 -6.23 -3.87
C GLY A 165 -13.85 -7.14 -2.76
N SER A 166 -14.36 -8.37 -2.73
CA SER A 166 -13.93 -9.42 -1.79
C SER A 166 -13.00 -10.42 -2.47
N PRO A 167 -12.02 -10.98 -1.76
CA PRO A 167 -11.20 -12.05 -2.30
C PRO A 167 -12.01 -13.34 -2.39
N THR A 168 -11.58 -14.24 -3.28
CA THR A 168 -12.13 -15.59 -3.43
C THR A 168 -12.04 -16.37 -2.10
N SER A 169 -10.93 -16.23 -1.38
CA SER A 169 -10.74 -16.84 -0.06
C SER A 169 -10.64 -15.79 1.04
N ARG A 170 -11.79 -15.48 1.66
CA ARG A 170 -11.90 -14.57 2.81
C ARG A 170 -11.15 -15.10 4.04
N ALA A 171 -11.25 -16.42 4.29
CA ALA A 171 -10.60 -17.05 5.43
C ALA A 171 -9.07 -17.02 5.32
N ALA A 172 -8.51 -17.23 4.12
CA ALA A 172 -7.07 -17.14 3.92
C ALA A 172 -6.56 -15.70 4.09
N ALA A 173 -7.28 -14.71 3.56
CA ALA A 173 -6.92 -13.30 3.72
C ALA A 173 -6.95 -12.85 5.20
N GLU A 174 -8.00 -13.20 5.94
CA GLU A 174 -8.09 -12.92 7.39
C GLU A 174 -6.96 -13.60 8.17
N HIS A 175 -6.65 -14.86 7.84
CA HIS A 175 -5.57 -15.60 8.49
C HIS A 175 -4.19 -14.95 8.29
N VAL A 176 -3.86 -14.54 7.06
CA VAL A 176 -2.59 -13.85 6.76
C VAL A 176 -2.54 -12.50 7.48
N LEU A 177 -3.62 -11.71 7.45
CA LEU A 177 -3.68 -10.41 8.15
C LEU A 177 -3.42 -10.55 9.66
N CYS A 178 -4.07 -11.52 10.30
CA CYS A 178 -3.94 -11.76 11.74
C CYS A 178 -2.54 -12.25 12.13
N THR A 179 -1.94 -13.12 11.31
CA THR A 179 -0.57 -13.61 11.54
C THR A 179 0.45 -12.49 11.33
N ALA A 180 0.27 -11.67 10.29
CA ALA A 180 1.12 -10.53 9.98
C ALA A 180 1.02 -9.39 11.01
N ALA A 181 0.04 -9.40 11.93
CA ALA A 181 -0.08 -8.39 12.98
C ALA A 181 1.08 -8.41 13.99
N ARG A 182 2.00 -9.38 13.90
CA ARG A 182 3.25 -9.44 14.68
C ARG A 182 4.44 -8.83 13.96
N LEU A 183 4.27 -8.41 12.71
CA LEU A 183 5.29 -7.78 11.89
C LEU A 183 5.08 -6.26 11.87
N PRO A 184 6.13 -5.46 11.65
CA PRO A 184 6.04 -4.01 11.49
C PRO A 184 5.45 -3.62 10.12
N ILE A 185 4.28 -4.17 9.79
CA ILE A 185 3.57 -3.94 8.52
C ILE A 185 2.13 -3.48 8.82
N PHE A 186 1.77 -2.31 8.32
CA PHE A 186 0.41 -1.78 8.33
C PHE A 186 -0.24 -1.92 6.95
N TRP A 187 -1.48 -2.43 6.92
CA TRP A 187 -2.24 -2.66 5.70
C TRP A 187 -3.36 -1.66 5.54
N GLN A 188 -3.20 -0.69 4.64
CA GLN A 188 -4.26 0.24 4.29
C GLN A 188 -5.01 -0.24 3.04
N PHE A 189 -6.19 -0.81 3.22
CA PHE A 189 -7.06 -1.24 2.12
C PHE A 189 -7.79 -0.06 1.49
N VAL A 190 -7.82 -0.02 0.16
CA VAL A 190 -8.48 1.00 -0.66
C VAL A 190 -9.48 0.33 -1.59
N GLY A 191 -10.76 0.51 -1.31
CA GLY A 191 -11.87 -0.05 -2.09
C GLY A 191 -12.34 0.89 -3.22
N PHE A 192 -12.29 0.43 -4.46
CA PHE A 192 -12.87 1.11 -5.63
C PHE A 192 -14.21 0.48 -6.00
N GLY A 193 -15.21 1.28 -6.35
CA GLY A 193 -16.55 0.78 -6.71
C GLY A 193 -17.63 1.06 -5.69
N ASP A 194 -18.78 0.45 -5.91
CA ASP A 194 -20.03 0.62 -5.18
C ASP A 194 -20.36 -0.58 -4.27
N ASP A 195 -19.45 -1.54 -4.13
CA ASP A 195 -19.58 -2.63 -3.16
C ASP A 195 -19.73 -2.08 -1.73
N GLU A 196 -20.47 -2.78 -0.88
CA GLU A 196 -20.61 -2.38 0.53
C GLU A 196 -19.30 -2.55 1.33
N PHE A 197 -18.33 -3.27 0.74
CA PHE A 197 -17.04 -3.65 1.28
C PHE A 197 -17.13 -4.33 2.65
N ARG A 198 -18.19 -5.11 2.88
CA ARG A 198 -18.44 -5.78 4.18
C ARG A 198 -17.24 -6.60 4.65
N PHE A 199 -16.52 -7.22 3.72
CA PHE A 199 -15.32 -7.99 4.07
C PHE A 199 -14.15 -7.09 4.49
N LEU A 200 -13.87 -6.01 3.76
CA LEU A 200 -12.78 -5.10 4.11
C LEU A 200 -13.06 -4.35 5.43
N ARG A 201 -14.31 -3.89 5.63
CA ARG A 201 -14.76 -3.34 6.92
C ARG A 201 -14.59 -4.34 8.06
N ARG A 202 -14.86 -5.63 7.80
CA ARG A 202 -14.63 -6.66 8.80
C ARG A 202 -13.14 -6.87 9.10
N LEU A 203 -12.24 -6.73 8.12
CA LEU A 203 -10.79 -6.81 8.35
C LEU A 203 -10.29 -5.64 9.21
N ASP A 204 -10.84 -4.45 8.96
CA ASP A 204 -10.64 -3.21 9.73
C ASP A 204 -11.01 -3.41 11.21
N ASP A 205 -12.18 -3.98 11.48
CA ASP A 205 -12.76 -4.09 12.83
C ASP A 205 -12.43 -5.42 13.56
N LEU A 206 -11.41 -6.17 13.13
CA LEU A 206 -11.07 -7.45 13.79
C LEU A 206 -10.66 -7.24 15.27
N PRO A 207 -11.18 -8.04 16.22
CA PRO A 207 -10.95 -7.84 17.66
C PRO A 207 -9.47 -7.83 18.10
N VAL A 208 -9.14 -6.87 18.97
CA VAL A 208 -7.82 -6.68 19.59
C VAL A 208 -7.93 -6.53 21.13
N PRO A 209 -7.19 -7.29 21.95
CA PRO A 209 -6.47 -8.51 21.59
C PRO A 209 -7.44 -9.68 21.34
N GLY A 210 -6.99 -10.70 20.61
CA GLY A 210 -7.68 -11.98 20.52
C GLY A 210 -7.60 -12.60 19.13
N ARG A 211 -8.10 -11.89 18.10
CA ARG A 211 -7.88 -12.31 16.70
C ARG A 211 -6.50 -11.91 16.21
N ARG A 212 -6.01 -10.74 16.64
CA ARG A 212 -4.69 -10.20 16.35
C ARG A 212 -4.12 -9.50 17.59
N VAL A 213 -2.80 -9.25 17.59
CA VAL A 213 -2.10 -8.65 18.74
C VAL A 213 -2.16 -7.12 18.76
N VAL A 214 -2.21 -6.49 17.59
CA VAL A 214 -2.46 -5.06 17.37
C VAL A 214 -3.34 -4.90 16.14
N ASP A 215 -3.99 -3.74 16.02
CA ASP A 215 -4.78 -3.40 14.83
C ASP A 215 -3.87 -2.96 13.68
N ASN A 216 -3.49 -3.89 12.81
CA ASN A 216 -2.58 -3.67 11.68
C ASN A 216 -3.29 -3.41 10.35
N ALA A 217 -4.56 -3.03 10.36
CA ALA A 217 -5.31 -2.76 9.14
C ALA A 217 -6.05 -1.43 9.25
N GLY A 218 -6.23 -0.77 8.10
CA GLY A 218 -7.14 0.33 7.90
C GLY A 218 -7.96 0.09 6.64
N PHE A 219 -9.18 0.64 6.55
CA PHE A 219 -9.99 0.57 5.34
C PHE A 219 -10.58 1.93 4.94
N LEU A 220 -10.48 2.26 3.64
CA LEU A 220 -11.19 3.37 3.04
C LEU A 220 -11.90 2.96 1.74
N ALA A 221 -13.14 3.42 1.59
CA ALA A 221 -13.87 3.34 0.32
C ALA A 221 -13.64 4.64 -0.46
N ALA A 222 -13.07 4.53 -1.67
CA ALA A 222 -12.89 5.63 -2.61
C ALA A 222 -14.10 5.79 -3.56
N GLY A 223 -15.05 4.86 -3.53
CA GLY A 223 -16.28 4.89 -4.30
C GLY A 223 -16.07 4.52 -5.78
N ASP A 224 -17.13 4.63 -6.58
CA ASP A 224 -17.09 4.25 -7.99
C ASP A 224 -16.30 5.22 -8.88
N ALA A 225 -16.12 6.47 -8.44
CA ALA A 225 -15.31 7.47 -9.12
C ALA A 225 -14.15 7.92 -8.22
N PRO A 226 -13.14 7.09 -7.96
CA PRO A 226 -12.05 7.39 -7.02
C PRO A 226 -11.30 8.69 -7.38
N ARG A 227 -11.22 9.04 -8.67
CA ARG A 227 -10.61 10.31 -9.14
C ARG A 227 -11.38 11.58 -8.75
N SER A 228 -12.62 11.45 -8.28
CA SER A 228 -13.41 12.57 -7.76
C SER A 228 -13.09 12.91 -6.31
N LEU A 229 -12.44 11.99 -5.58
CA LEU A 229 -11.96 12.24 -4.24
C LEU A 229 -10.78 13.23 -4.32
N SER A 230 -10.81 14.27 -3.48
CA SER A 230 -9.67 15.18 -3.41
C SER A 230 -8.44 14.46 -2.88
N ASP A 231 -7.25 14.87 -3.32
CA ASP A 231 -6.00 14.26 -2.82
C ASP A 231 -5.89 14.39 -1.29
N ALA A 232 -6.33 15.52 -0.73
CA ALA A 232 -6.33 15.75 0.72
C ALA A 232 -7.26 14.77 1.45
N ASP A 233 -8.48 14.55 0.94
CA ASP A 233 -9.41 13.59 1.54
C ASP A 233 -8.88 12.15 1.43
N LEU A 234 -8.21 11.81 0.32
CA LEU A 234 -7.58 10.50 0.19
C LEU A 234 -6.47 10.32 1.23
N TYR A 235 -5.51 11.24 1.30
CA TYR A 235 -4.38 11.11 2.24
C TYR A 235 -4.85 11.12 3.70
N ASP A 236 -5.79 11.98 4.07
CA ASP A 236 -6.34 11.99 5.43
C ASP A 236 -6.97 10.63 5.79
N ARG A 237 -7.65 9.98 4.83
CA ARG A 237 -8.25 8.65 5.06
C ARG A 237 -7.22 7.54 5.08
N LEU A 238 -6.20 7.58 4.21
CA LEU A 238 -5.08 6.64 4.20
C LEU A 238 -4.31 6.67 5.54
N LEU A 239 -4.18 7.86 6.14
CA LEU A 239 -3.35 8.08 7.33
C LEU A 239 -4.11 8.02 8.64
N LYS A 240 -5.43 7.84 8.62
CA LYS A 240 -6.30 7.94 9.81
C LYS A 240 -5.88 6.97 10.93
N GLU A 241 -5.55 5.74 10.59
CA GLU A 241 -5.33 4.66 11.57
C GLU A 241 -3.86 4.31 11.75
N PHE A 242 -3.02 4.69 10.80
CA PHE A 242 -1.58 4.51 10.86
C PHE A 242 -0.89 5.05 12.14
N PRO A 243 -1.14 6.28 12.63
CA PRO A 243 -0.53 6.76 13.87
C PRO A 243 -0.96 5.94 15.10
N HIS A 244 -2.21 5.48 15.11
CA HIS A 244 -2.75 4.65 16.19
C HIS A 244 -2.08 3.27 16.18
N TRP A 245 -1.95 2.66 15.00
CA TRP A 245 -1.21 1.42 14.83
C TRP A 245 0.25 1.59 15.24
N LEU A 246 0.95 2.64 14.80
CA LEU A 246 2.36 2.89 15.17
C LEU A 246 2.53 2.95 16.69
N ALA A 247 1.65 3.65 17.39
CA ALA A 247 1.68 3.73 18.85
C ALA A 247 1.46 2.35 19.51
N ALA A 248 0.46 1.59 19.05
CA ALA A 248 0.17 0.25 19.55
C ALA A 248 1.29 -0.75 19.26
N ALA A 249 1.85 -0.72 18.05
CA ALA A 249 2.94 -1.57 17.61
C ALA A 249 4.22 -1.31 18.41
N ARG A 250 4.56 -0.05 18.70
CA ARG A 250 5.68 0.31 19.59
C ARG A 250 5.44 -0.14 21.03
N ALA A 251 4.21 -0.04 21.53
CA ALA A 251 3.86 -0.53 22.87
C ALA A 251 3.99 -2.07 22.97
N ALA A 252 3.69 -2.77 21.88
CA ALA A 252 3.83 -4.22 21.76
C ALA A 252 5.25 -4.70 21.39
N GLY A 253 6.19 -3.80 21.13
CA GLY A 253 7.56 -4.13 20.73
C GLY A 253 7.68 -4.70 19.30
N ILE A 254 6.71 -4.41 18.44
CA ILE A 254 6.69 -4.82 17.02
C ILE A 254 7.47 -3.83 16.15
N VAL A 255 7.34 -2.54 16.45
CA VAL A 255 8.11 -1.45 15.83
C VAL A 255 9.05 -0.89 16.89
N ASP A 256 10.29 -0.61 16.52
CA ASP A 256 11.27 -0.03 17.42
C ASP A 256 10.81 1.34 17.92
N ARG A 257 11.18 1.68 19.17
CA ARG A 257 10.72 2.93 19.81
C ARG A 257 11.30 4.19 19.18
N GLU A 258 12.41 4.07 18.46
CA GLU A 258 13.16 5.17 17.86
C GLU A 258 12.87 5.39 16.35
N GLY A 259 12.20 4.44 15.68
CA GLY A 259 11.63 4.61 14.33
C GLY A 259 10.24 5.20 14.39
#